data_AF-A0AA41YYL6-F1
#
_entry.id   AF-A0AA41YYL6-F1
#
_cell.length_a   1.000
_cell.length_b   1.000
_cell.length_c   1.000
_cell.angle_alpha   90.00
_cell.angle_beta   90.00
_cell.angle_gamma   90.00
#
_symmetry.space_group_name_H-M   'P 1'
#
loop_
_entity.id
_entity.type
_entity.pdbx_description
1 polymer ?
#
loop_
_entity_poly.entity_id
_entity_poly.type
_entity_poly.pdbx_seq_one_letter_code
_entity_poly.pdbx_strand_id
1 'polypeptide(L)'
;MTLELLLALADLTVTAEPGTAYYHAHRLNTQVITRAAGGVYLSPIRIVPPRFFEPDPTGKLAAWTEVRDEHSETIDAVAWSIRRPDKIVTLLGRASVLGAEWAADPISYMGGLPLRVFRTPLNWLKAKCEGVAALDTMRTARFLLDVPTSRIAAEDDQHAREIVHARHALMDRQSIVVPQRKRQSDQEAA
;
A
#
# COMPACT_ATOMS: atom_id res chain seq x y z
N MET A 1 -14.51 -6.37 5.94
CA MET A 1 -13.88 -5.73 7.14
C MET A 1 -13.97 -6.63 8.38
N THR A 2 -12.87 -6.79 9.15
CA THR A 2 -12.84 -7.61 10.39
C THR A 2 -13.21 -6.80 11.65
N LEU A 3 -13.69 -7.46 12.71
CA LEU A 3 -14.03 -6.80 13.98
C LEU A 3 -12.83 -6.06 14.61
N GLU A 4 -11.66 -6.68 14.59
CA GLU A 4 -10.39 -6.06 15.06
C GLU A 4 -10.09 -4.73 14.36
N LEU A 5 -10.24 -4.68 13.02
CA LEU A 5 -10.00 -3.48 12.24
C LEU A 5 -11.02 -2.39 12.57
N LEU A 6 -12.30 -2.78 12.71
CA LEU A 6 -13.37 -1.86 13.07
C LEU A 6 -13.11 -1.20 14.43
N LEU A 7 -12.72 -1.99 15.44
CA LEU A 7 -12.43 -1.47 16.78
C LEU A 7 -11.23 -0.52 16.77
N ALA A 8 -10.14 -0.90 16.11
CA ALA A 8 -8.94 -0.07 16.04
C ALA A 8 -9.17 1.24 15.25
N LEU A 9 -9.96 1.21 14.17
CA LEU A 9 -10.37 2.42 13.44
C LEU A 9 -11.28 3.32 14.29
N ALA A 10 -12.16 2.74 15.12
CA ALA A 10 -12.98 3.50 16.05
C ALA A 10 -12.11 4.26 17.06
N ASP A 11 -11.10 3.59 17.65
CA ASP A 11 -10.15 4.22 18.58
C ASP A 11 -9.35 5.36 17.94
N LEU A 12 -8.89 5.17 16.68
CA LEU A 12 -8.23 6.24 15.92
C LEU A 12 -9.16 7.43 15.69
N THR A 13 -10.42 7.16 15.35
CA THR A 13 -11.41 8.20 15.05
C THR A 13 -11.79 8.99 16.29
N VAL A 14 -11.91 8.34 17.47
CA VAL A 14 -12.17 9.00 18.75
C VAL A 14 -11.07 10.00 19.12
N THR A 15 -9.82 9.68 18.77
CA THR A 15 -8.65 10.52 19.06
C THR A 15 -8.23 11.43 17.90
N ALA A 16 -8.97 11.41 16.79
CA ALA A 16 -8.62 12.15 15.60
C ALA A 16 -8.95 13.64 15.73
N GLU A 17 -7.97 14.47 15.44
CA GLU A 17 -8.13 15.89 15.20
C GLU A 17 -8.50 16.14 13.73
N PRO A 18 -9.32 17.17 13.44
CA PRO A 18 -9.61 17.58 12.08
C PRO A 18 -8.32 17.92 11.31
N GLY A 19 -8.10 17.25 10.18
CA GLY A 19 -6.92 17.47 9.34
C GLY A 19 -6.88 18.83 8.61
N THR A 20 -7.77 19.79 8.87
CA THR A 20 -7.96 21.00 8.05
C THR A 20 -6.66 21.77 7.80
N ALA A 21 -5.86 22.02 8.84
CA ALA A 21 -4.57 22.68 8.71
C ALA A 21 -3.59 21.87 7.83
N TYR A 22 -3.61 20.54 7.98
CA TYR A 22 -2.80 19.62 7.18
C TYR A 22 -3.24 19.61 5.71
N TYR A 23 -4.55 19.58 5.43
CA TYR A 23 -5.08 19.69 4.07
C TYR A 23 -4.63 20.98 3.40
N HIS A 24 -4.76 22.12 4.10
CA HIS A 24 -4.37 23.42 3.57
C HIS A 24 -2.86 23.51 3.32
N ALA A 25 -2.04 23.11 4.29
CA ALA A 25 -0.58 23.14 4.19
C ALA A 25 -0.05 22.31 3.00
N HIS A 26 -0.74 21.22 2.66
CA HIS A 26 -0.33 20.33 1.57
C HIS A 26 -1.17 20.47 0.30
N ARG A 27 -2.10 21.43 0.23
CA ARG A 27 -3.01 21.68 -0.91
C ARG A 27 -3.78 20.43 -1.34
N LEU A 28 -4.26 19.68 -0.36
CA LEU A 28 -4.95 18.41 -0.57
C LEU A 28 -6.44 18.64 -0.89
N ASN A 29 -6.97 17.87 -1.84
CA ASN A 29 -8.39 17.91 -2.21
C ASN A 29 -9.18 16.91 -1.36
N THR A 30 -9.97 17.42 -0.40
CA THR A 30 -10.76 16.60 0.52
C THR A 30 -11.77 15.70 -0.19
N GLN A 31 -12.47 16.20 -1.21
CA GLN A 31 -13.48 15.41 -1.93
C GLN A 31 -12.88 14.18 -2.61
N VAL A 32 -11.73 14.36 -3.27
CA VAL A 32 -11.01 13.26 -3.95
C VAL A 32 -10.50 12.25 -2.92
N ILE A 33 -9.92 12.74 -1.83
CA ILE A 33 -9.34 11.89 -0.78
C ILE A 33 -10.43 11.09 -0.06
N THR A 34 -11.56 11.69 0.30
CA THR A 34 -12.66 10.99 0.99
C THR A 34 -13.17 9.81 0.15
N ARG A 35 -13.24 9.97 -1.18
CA ARG A 35 -13.63 8.88 -2.08
C ARG A 35 -12.59 7.76 -2.11
N ALA A 36 -11.31 8.11 -2.22
CA ALA A 36 -10.23 7.13 -2.39
C ALA A 36 -9.82 6.41 -1.08
N ALA A 37 -9.84 7.12 0.05
CA ALA A 37 -9.20 6.66 1.29
C ALA A 37 -9.95 7.09 2.58
N GLY A 38 -11.22 7.49 2.46
CA GLY A 38 -12.06 7.89 3.60
C GLY A 38 -11.75 9.25 4.20
N GLY A 39 -10.51 9.74 4.04
CA GLY A 39 -10.04 11.01 4.58
C GLY A 39 -8.60 10.90 5.08
N VAL A 40 -7.96 12.04 5.30
CA VAL A 40 -6.72 12.15 6.08
C VAL A 40 -7.05 12.77 7.43
N TYR A 41 -6.64 12.08 8.48
CA TYR A 41 -6.87 12.44 9.86
C TYR A 41 -5.54 12.59 10.58
N LEU A 42 -5.53 13.34 11.69
CA LEU A 42 -4.36 13.43 12.56
C LEU A 42 -4.70 12.80 13.91
N SER A 43 -3.96 11.78 14.33
CA SER A 43 -4.16 11.17 15.66
C SER A 43 -2.80 10.93 16.32
N PRO A 44 -2.71 11.00 17.66
CA PRO A 44 -1.53 10.54 18.37
C PRO A 44 -1.47 9.00 18.28
N ILE A 45 -0.31 8.49 17.84
CA ILE A 45 -0.07 7.06 17.66
C ILE A 45 1.24 6.64 18.31
N ARG A 46 1.31 5.36 18.68
CA ARG A 46 2.54 4.70 19.07
C ARG A 46 2.99 3.77 17.96
N ILE A 47 4.25 3.91 17.54
CA ILE A 47 4.85 2.97 16.59
C ILE A 47 5.19 1.68 17.36
N VAL A 48 4.68 0.57 16.86
CA VAL A 48 4.99 -0.78 17.32
C VAL A 48 5.95 -1.42 16.30
N PRO A 49 7.25 -1.56 16.62
CA PRO A 49 8.23 -2.06 15.67
C PRO A 49 7.86 -3.45 15.11
N PRO A 50 8.25 -3.77 13.86
CA PRO A 50 9.10 -2.93 13.00
C PRO A 50 8.34 -1.91 12.14
N ARG A 51 7.04 -2.10 11.88
CA ARG A 51 6.27 -1.30 10.91
C ARG A 51 4.79 -1.10 11.27
N PHE A 52 4.41 -1.41 12.51
CA PHE A 52 3.04 -1.29 12.96
C PHE A 52 2.81 0.00 13.74
N PHE A 53 1.56 0.39 13.92
CA PHE A 53 1.19 1.40 14.88
C PHE A 53 -0.10 1.02 15.59
N GLU A 54 -0.34 1.64 16.73
CA GLU A 54 -1.60 1.59 17.44
C GLU A 54 -2.02 3.00 17.89
N PRO A 55 -3.32 3.24 18.13
CA PRO A 55 -3.78 4.45 18.78
C PRO A 55 -3.13 4.59 20.16
N ASP A 56 -2.59 5.76 20.47
CA ASP A 56 -2.04 6.06 21.79
C ASP A 56 -2.22 7.56 22.07
N PRO A 57 -3.08 7.95 23.02
CA PRO A 57 -3.31 9.36 23.37
C PRO A 57 -2.05 10.12 23.79
N THR A 58 -1.01 9.40 24.25
CA THR A 58 0.29 9.97 24.65
C THR A 58 1.35 9.84 23.55
N GLY A 59 0.97 9.25 22.41
CA GLY A 59 1.82 8.99 21.28
C GLY A 59 2.22 10.24 20.50
N LYS A 60 2.93 10.02 19.39
CA LYS A 60 3.33 11.10 18.48
C LYS A 60 2.21 11.35 17.48
N LEU A 61 1.88 12.63 17.28
CA LEU A 61 0.92 13.02 16.25
C LEU A 61 1.40 12.58 14.87
N ALA A 62 0.56 11.83 14.16
CA ALA A 62 0.80 11.34 12.81
C ALA A 62 -0.42 11.60 11.94
N ALA A 63 -0.19 11.73 10.64
CA ALA A 63 -1.27 11.70 9.67
C ALA A 63 -1.58 10.25 9.33
N TRP A 64 -2.86 9.92 9.15
CA TRP A 64 -3.27 8.59 8.74
C TRP A 64 -4.49 8.63 7.81
N THR A 65 -4.70 7.53 7.09
CA THR A 65 -5.83 7.34 6.18
C THR A 65 -6.20 5.85 6.11
N GLU A 66 -7.43 5.56 5.71
CA GLU A 66 -7.86 4.19 5.46
C GLU A 66 -7.14 3.65 4.22
N VAL A 67 -6.79 2.36 4.24
CA VAL A 67 -6.35 1.66 3.03
C VAL A 67 -7.48 0.78 2.54
N ARG A 68 -7.86 0.99 1.28
CA ARG A 68 -8.91 0.25 0.60
C ARG A 68 -8.33 -0.70 -0.44
N ASP A 69 -8.99 -1.84 -0.63
CA ASP A 69 -8.70 -2.75 -1.72
C ASP A 69 -9.33 -2.27 -3.05
N GLU A 70 -9.16 -3.05 -4.11
CA GLU A 70 -9.72 -2.79 -5.43
C GLU A 70 -11.27 -2.74 -5.47
N HIS A 71 -11.94 -3.23 -4.43
CA HIS A 71 -13.39 -3.21 -4.27
C HIS A 71 -13.87 -2.09 -3.34
N SER A 72 -12.98 -1.16 -2.97
CA SER A 72 -13.25 -0.06 -2.04
C SER A 72 -13.57 -0.52 -0.61
N GLU A 73 -13.26 -1.75 -0.23
CA GLU A 73 -13.38 -2.19 1.16
C GLU A 73 -12.16 -1.77 1.97
N THR A 74 -12.39 -1.21 3.16
CA THR A 74 -11.29 -0.87 4.08
C THR A 74 -10.67 -2.15 4.65
N ILE A 75 -9.39 -2.37 4.33
CA ILE A 75 -8.62 -3.57 4.70
C ILE A 75 -7.54 -3.29 5.76
N ASP A 76 -7.15 -2.03 5.91
CA ASP A 76 -6.11 -1.58 6.85
C ASP A 76 -6.21 -0.06 7.08
N ALA A 77 -5.30 0.49 7.89
CA ALA A 77 -4.99 1.91 7.92
C ALA A 77 -3.48 2.11 7.77
N VAL A 78 -3.09 3.23 7.19
CA VAL A 78 -1.69 3.63 7.07
C VAL A 78 -1.49 4.97 7.74
N ALA A 79 -0.43 5.09 8.52
CA ALA A 79 -0.01 6.33 9.14
C ALA A 79 1.42 6.69 8.75
N TRP A 80 1.72 7.99 8.78
CA TRP A 80 3.05 8.51 8.52
C TRP A 80 3.34 9.75 9.37
N SER A 81 4.63 9.99 9.61
CA SER A 81 5.05 11.19 10.33
C SER A 81 4.78 12.45 9.50
N ILE A 82 4.13 13.44 10.12
CA ILE A 82 3.91 14.77 9.51
C ILE A 82 5.23 15.42 9.07
N ARG A 83 6.30 15.24 9.85
CA ARG A 83 7.63 15.81 9.56
C ARG A 83 8.49 14.95 8.65
N ARG A 84 8.23 13.63 8.60
CA ARG A 84 8.96 12.65 7.76
C ARG A 84 7.97 11.71 7.07
N PRO A 85 7.30 12.16 5.99
CA PRO A 85 6.25 11.38 5.33
C PRO A 85 6.72 10.05 4.70
N ASP A 86 8.04 9.85 4.59
CA ASP A 86 8.67 8.58 4.20
C ASP A 86 8.64 7.51 5.30
N LYS A 87 8.35 7.90 6.56
CA LYS A 87 8.22 6.98 7.69
C LYS A 87 6.79 6.48 7.80
N ILE A 88 6.50 5.47 7.00
CA ILE A 88 5.19 4.84 6.86
C ILE A 88 5.10 3.65 7.81
N VAL A 89 3.95 3.52 8.45
CA VAL A 89 3.56 2.39 9.31
C VAL A 89 2.11 2.01 9.02
N THR A 90 1.76 0.75 9.18
CA THR A 90 0.41 0.20 8.93
C THR A 90 -0.21 -0.28 10.23
N LEU A 91 -1.54 -0.27 10.35
CA LEU A 91 -2.21 -0.69 11.57
C LEU A 91 -2.10 -2.21 11.76
N LEU A 92 -2.54 -2.97 10.75
CA LEU A 92 -2.54 -4.44 10.78
C LEU A 92 -1.53 -5.07 9.81
N GLY A 93 -0.93 -4.27 8.92
CA GLY A 93 0.02 -4.74 7.90
C GLY A 93 -0.61 -5.69 6.89
N ARG A 94 -1.89 -5.49 6.59
CA ARG A 94 -2.65 -6.21 5.56
C ARG A 94 -2.49 -5.56 4.20
N ALA A 95 -2.38 -4.23 4.17
CA ALA A 95 -2.24 -3.49 2.93
C ALA A 95 -0.81 -3.47 2.39
N SER A 96 -0.69 -3.41 1.06
CA SER A 96 0.60 -3.32 0.35
C SER A 96 0.74 -2.01 -0.42
N VAL A 97 -0.38 -1.42 -0.83
CA VAL A 97 -0.46 -0.16 -1.58
C VAL A 97 -1.67 0.64 -1.15
N LEU A 98 -1.64 1.96 -1.39
CA LEU A 98 -2.84 2.77 -1.58
C LEU A 98 -3.21 2.82 -3.07
N GLY A 99 -4.49 3.01 -3.38
CA GLY A 99 -4.97 3.13 -4.77
C GLY A 99 -4.95 1.80 -5.52
N ALA A 100 -5.22 0.68 -4.84
CA ALA A 100 -5.18 -0.67 -5.40
C ALA A 100 -6.00 -0.80 -6.70
N GLU A 101 -7.13 -0.09 -6.78
CA GLU A 101 -8.00 -0.02 -7.95
C GLU A 101 -7.28 0.42 -9.23
N TRP A 102 -6.26 1.29 -9.14
CA TRP A 102 -5.51 1.78 -10.30
C TRP A 102 -4.60 0.72 -10.93
N ALA A 103 -4.11 -0.24 -10.15
CA ALA A 103 -3.34 -1.34 -10.71
C ALA A 103 -4.24 -2.51 -11.13
N ALA A 104 -5.37 -2.69 -10.43
CA ALA A 104 -6.35 -3.75 -10.72
C ALA A 104 -7.16 -3.49 -12.00
N ASP A 105 -7.35 -2.22 -12.39
CA ASP A 105 -8.01 -1.84 -13.65
C ASP A 105 -6.98 -1.51 -14.75
N PRO A 106 -6.79 -2.37 -15.77
CA PRO A 106 -5.88 -2.11 -16.88
C PRO A 106 -6.18 -0.83 -17.66
N ILE A 107 -7.44 -0.36 -17.68
CA ILE A 107 -7.81 0.87 -18.38
C ILE A 107 -7.01 2.06 -17.84
N SER A 108 -6.68 2.03 -16.55
CA SER A 108 -5.90 3.05 -15.84
C SER A 108 -4.48 3.25 -16.37
N TYR A 109 -3.91 2.26 -17.07
CA TYR A 109 -2.56 2.32 -17.63
C TYR A 109 -2.46 1.82 -19.08
N MET A 110 -3.60 1.79 -19.78
CA MET A 110 -3.69 1.61 -21.22
C MET A 110 -3.74 2.97 -21.93
N GLY A 111 -3.61 2.97 -23.27
CA GLY A 111 -3.73 4.20 -24.06
C GLY A 111 -2.57 5.19 -23.98
N GLY A 112 -1.39 4.76 -23.50
CA GLY A 112 -0.20 5.62 -23.46
C GLY A 112 0.08 6.25 -22.09
N LEU A 113 -0.84 6.12 -21.13
CA LEU A 113 -0.64 6.60 -19.77
C LEU A 113 0.01 5.51 -18.91
N PRO A 114 1.14 5.76 -18.25
CA PRO A 114 1.72 4.80 -17.31
C PRO A 114 1.03 4.85 -15.95
N LEU A 115 0.94 3.70 -15.28
CA LEU A 115 0.58 3.60 -13.86
C LEU A 115 1.65 4.32 -13.02
N ARG A 116 1.25 5.40 -12.36
CA ARG A 116 2.13 6.16 -11.47
C ARG A 116 2.28 5.43 -10.14
N VAL A 117 3.53 5.26 -9.69
CA VAL A 117 3.87 4.66 -8.39
C VAL A 117 4.58 5.70 -7.53
N PHE A 118 4.02 5.99 -6.37
CA PHE A 118 4.56 6.97 -5.40
C PHE A 118 5.23 6.26 -4.23
N ARG A 119 6.33 6.82 -3.71
CA ARG A 119 7.00 6.28 -2.51
C ARG A 119 6.27 6.56 -1.22
N THR A 120 5.44 7.61 -1.19
CA THR A 120 4.78 8.05 0.04
C THR A 120 3.28 8.26 -0.17
N PRO A 121 2.45 7.98 0.86
CA PRO A 121 1.04 8.35 0.87
C PRO A 121 0.83 9.83 0.56
N LEU A 122 1.67 10.72 1.13
CA LEU A 122 1.54 12.16 0.90
C LEU A 122 1.71 12.56 -0.58
N ASN A 123 2.65 11.95 -1.31
CA ASN A 123 2.83 12.26 -2.73
C ASN A 123 1.65 11.76 -3.58
N TRP A 124 1.10 10.59 -3.23
CA TRP A 124 -0.12 10.06 -3.86
C TRP A 124 -1.33 10.97 -3.60
N LEU A 125 -1.53 11.42 -2.36
CA LEU A 125 -2.59 12.36 -1.99
C LEU A 125 -2.45 13.71 -2.75
N LYS A 126 -1.23 14.23 -2.87
CA LYS A 126 -0.94 15.45 -3.67
C LYS A 126 -1.20 15.26 -5.16
N ALA A 127 -1.04 14.03 -5.65
CA ALA A 127 -1.35 13.63 -7.02
C ALA A 127 -2.84 13.29 -7.23
N LYS A 128 -3.73 13.79 -6.36
CA LYS A 128 -5.19 13.55 -6.43
C LYS A 128 -5.56 12.07 -6.40
N CYS A 129 -4.76 11.25 -5.71
CA CYS A 129 -4.99 9.81 -5.59
C CYS A 129 -4.98 9.07 -6.94
N GLU A 130 -4.31 9.60 -7.96
CA GLU A 130 -4.21 8.98 -9.30
C GLU A 130 -2.95 8.10 -9.41
N GLY A 131 -3.13 6.79 -9.27
CA GLY A 131 -2.06 5.78 -9.28
C GLY A 131 -1.97 5.04 -7.95
N VAL A 132 -0.80 4.48 -7.65
CA VAL A 132 -0.57 3.67 -6.43
C VAL A 132 0.51 4.27 -5.53
N ALA A 133 0.34 4.19 -4.21
CA ALA A 133 1.40 4.53 -3.25
C ALA A 133 1.96 3.25 -2.61
N ALA A 134 3.27 3.06 -2.65
CA ALA A 134 3.92 1.89 -2.05
C ALA A 134 3.94 2.01 -0.52
N LEU A 135 3.36 1.03 0.19
CA LEU A 135 3.42 0.95 1.66
C LEU A 135 4.54 0.02 2.13
N ASP A 136 4.82 -1.01 1.33
CA ASP A 136 5.94 -1.94 1.50
C ASP A 136 6.49 -2.31 0.13
N THR A 137 7.75 -1.98 -0.16
CA THR A 137 8.34 -2.15 -1.49
C THR A 137 8.21 -3.57 -2.04
N MET A 138 8.44 -4.60 -1.22
CA MET A 138 8.39 -5.99 -1.69
C MET A 138 6.97 -6.45 -1.97
N ARG A 139 6.01 -6.07 -1.10
CA ARG A 139 4.60 -6.42 -1.32
C ARG A 139 3.98 -5.61 -2.45
N THR A 140 4.34 -4.33 -2.59
CA THR A 140 4.00 -3.50 -3.74
C THR A 140 4.53 -4.12 -5.04
N ALA A 141 5.79 -4.58 -5.06
CA ALA A 141 6.34 -5.24 -6.24
C ALA A 141 5.56 -6.50 -6.63
N ARG A 142 5.06 -7.27 -5.65
CA ARG A 142 4.18 -8.43 -5.89
C ARG A 142 2.84 -8.01 -6.50
N PHE A 143 2.25 -6.93 -5.98
CA PHE A 143 1.00 -6.37 -6.49
C PHE A 143 1.15 -5.84 -7.94
N LEU A 144 2.34 -5.37 -8.31
CA LEU A 144 2.65 -4.84 -9.63
C LEU A 144 3.11 -5.90 -10.65
N LEU A 145 3.09 -7.19 -10.31
CA LEU A 145 3.57 -8.24 -11.22
C LEU A 145 2.79 -8.29 -12.54
N ASP A 146 1.48 -8.08 -12.47
CA ASP A 146 0.58 -8.11 -13.64
C ASP A 146 0.65 -6.81 -14.47
N VAL A 147 1.28 -5.76 -13.94
CA VAL A 147 1.47 -4.50 -14.66
C VAL A 147 2.77 -4.60 -15.49
N PRO A 148 2.71 -4.40 -16.82
CA PRO A 148 3.91 -4.40 -17.65
C PRO A 148 4.93 -3.36 -17.17
N THR A 149 6.20 -3.71 -17.05
CA THR A 149 7.25 -2.79 -16.53
C THR A 149 7.32 -1.49 -17.34
N SER A 150 7.12 -1.54 -18.66
CA SER A 150 7.09 -0.36 -19.55
C SER A 150 5.90 0.57 -19.30
N ARG A 151 4.93 0.16 -18.47
CA ARG A 151 3.74 0.92 -18.08
C ARG A 151 3.83 1.45 -16.66
N ILE A 152 4.95 1.31 -15.96
CA ILE A 152 5.12 1.82 -14.61
C ILE A 152 5.94 3.12 -14.64
N ALA A 153 5.39 4.18 -14.08
CA ALA A 153 6.07 5.46 -13.89
C ALA A 153 6.43 5.64 -12.41
N ALA A 154 7.71 5.53 -12.10
CA ALA A 154 8.24 5.84 -10.78
C ALA A 154 8.50 7.35 -10.63
N GLU A 155 8.69 7.82 -9.39
CA GLU A 155 8.92 9.25 -9.11
C GLU A 155 10.30 9.76 -9.56
N ASP A 156 11.31 8.89 -9.58
CA ASP A 156 12.67 9.18 -10.07
C ASP A 156 13.43 7.87 -10.39
N ASP A 157 14.65 8.00 -10.91
CA ASP A 157 15.49 6.87 -11.30
C ASP A 157 15.82 5.92 -10.15
N GLN A 158 16.01 6.45 -8.94
CA GLN A 158 16.27 5.63 -7.77
C GLN A 158 15.03 4.81 -7.39
N HIS A 159 13.84 5.40 -7.54
CA HIS A 159 12.57 4.73 -7.28
C HIS A 159 12.36 3.61 -8.30
N ALA A 160 12.65 3.90 -9.58
CA ALA A 160 12.54 2.92 -10.64
C ALA A 160 13.46 1.71 -10.35
N ARG A 161 14.71 1.96 -9.92
CA ARG A 161 15.64 0.89 -9.52
C ARG A 161 15.11 0.07 -8.34
N GLU A 162 14.54 0.72 -7.32
CA GLU A 162 13.94 0.05 -6.16
C GLU A 162 12.80 -0.90 -6.56
N ILE A 163 11.89 -0.43 -7.42
CA ILE A 163 10.77 -1.24 -7.93
C ILE A 163 11.28 -2.41 -8.79
N VAL A 164 12.19 -2.13 -9.72
CA VAL A 164 12.77 -3.15 -10.62
C VAL A 164 13.49 -4.23 -9.80
N HIS A 165 14.34 -3.83 -8.85
CA HIS A 165 15.06 -4.76 -7.98
C HIS A 165 14.09 -5.64 -7.18
N ALA A 166 13.05 -5.05 -6.58
CA ALA A 166 12.05 -5.80 -5.82
C ALA A 166 11.25 -6.79 -6.69
N ARG A 167 10.92 -6.42 -7.94
CA ARG A 167 10.27 -7.34 -8.90
C ARG A 167 11.17 -8.50 -9.30
N HIS A 168 12.44 -8.24 -9.63
CA HIS A 168 13.39 -9.30 -9.94
C HIS A 168 13.57 -10.28 -8.77
N ALA A 169 13.71 -9.77 -7.55
CA ALA A 169 13.83 -10.59 -6.35
C ALA A 169 12.61 -11.51 -6.11
N LEU A 170 11.43 -11.16 -6.63
CA LEU A 170 10.24 -12.03 -6.57
C LEU A 170 10.24 -13.09 -7.68
N MET A 171 10.64 -12.73 -8.90
CA MET A 171 10.69 -13.66 -10.03
C MET A 171 11.74 -14.76 -9.81
N ASP A 172 12.90 -14.43 -9.24
CA ASP A 172 13.97 -15.39 -8.93
C ASP A 172 13.54 -16.43 -7.87
N ARG A 173 12.50 -16.14 -7.08
CA ARG A 173 11.96 -17.03 -6.05
C ARG A 173 10.86 -17.96 -6.58
N GLN A 174 10.37 -17.75 -7.80
CA GLN A 174 9.34 -18.60 -8.39
C GLN A 174 9.98 -19.82 -9.06
N SER A 175 10.18 -20.90 -8.32
CA SER A 175 10.51 -22.21 -8.90
C SER A 175 9.24 -23.06 -9.03
N ILE A 176 8.95 -23.52 -10.24
CA ILE A 176 7.92 -24.56 -10.45
C ILE A 176 8.51 -25.89 -10.00
N VAL A 177 7.99 -26.45 -8.90
CA VAL A 177 8.35 -27.79 -8.44
C VAL A 177 7.50 -28.80 -9.21
N VAL A 178 8.15 -29.65 -10.01
CA VAL A 178 7.49 -30.76 -10.70
C VAL A 178 7.55 -32.01 -9.80
N PRO A 179 6.42 -32.64 -9.46
CA PRO A 179 6.45 -33.90 -8.72
C PRO A 179 7.20 -34.97 -9.52
N GLN A 180 8.21 -35.61 -8.94
CA GLN A 180 8.87 -36.73 -9.59
C GLN A 180 7.88 -37.90 -9.71
N ARG A 181 7.53 -38.27 -10.94
CA ARG A 181 6.82 -39.51 -11.22
C ARG A 181 7.79 -40.66 -10.93
N LYS A 182 7.64 -41.34 -9.79
CA LYS A 182 8.31 -42.63 -9.57
C LYS A 182 7.93 -43.52 -10.74
N ARG A 183 8.89 -43.85 -11.62
CA ARG A 183 8.73 -44.99 -12.52
C ARG A 183 8.51 -46.18 -11.61
N GLN A 184 7.31 -46.75 -11.62
CA GLN A 184 7.11 -48.14 -11.22
C GLN A 184 7.89 -48.98 -12.23
N SER A 185 9.18 -49.17 -11.97
CA SER A 185 9.96 -50.23 -12.61
C SER A 185 9.65 -51.52 -11.86
N ASP A 186 8.93 -52.38 -12.58
CA ASP A 186 9.04 -53.83 -12.58
C ASP A 186 8.72 -54.58 -11.26
N GLN A 187 7.45 -55.00 -11.15
CA GLN A 187 7.11 -56.34 -10.64
C GLN A 187 6.26 -57.07 -11.70
N GLU A 188 6.85 -57.30 -12.87
CA GLU A 188 6.61 -58.50 -13.68
C GLU A 188 7.96 -59.23 -13.80
N ALA A 189 8.31 -59.98 -12.74
CA ALA A 189 9.37 -60.99 -12.80
C ALA A 189 9.18 -61.99 -11.64
N ALA A 190 8.19 -62.88 -11.78
CA ALA A 190 8.22 -64.31 -11.40
C ALA A 190 6.84 -64.94 -11.64
#